data_AF-A0A958KBV5-F1
#
_entry.id   AF-A0A958KBV5-F1
#
_cell.length_a   1.000
_cell.length_b   1.000
_cell.length_c   1.000
_cell.angle_alpha   90.00
_cell.angle_beta   90.00
_cell.angle_gamma   90.00
#
_symmetry.space_group_name_H-M   'P 1'
#
loop_
_entity.id
_entity.type
_entity.pdbx_description
1 polymer ?
#
loop_
_entity_poly.entity_id
_entity_poly.type
_entity_poly.pdbx_seq_one_letter_code
_entity_poly.pdbx_strand_id
1 'polypeptide(L)'
;MNIVSLIVSLLLLFVTNSSFAQDSVQKWNALGEDLETLTLVPDKITLFKTELVLFRSSLERYRVGVIRARDFGWETANVKALVIASKATLAVNANFFDENDQPLGLVMMRGNVFKQIHQGGRTLTGIFASRGNSISIVHRRDYTPNGVKEAVQAGPRLIVDGKAITSVDGLSA
;
A
#
# COMPACT_ATOMS: atom_id res chain seq x y z
N MET A 1 -46.10 35.94 -37.15
CA MET A 1 -45.56 34.72 -36.49
C MET A 1 -44.09 34.97 -36.22
N ASN A 2 -43.72 35.27 -34.98
CA ASN A 2 -42.42 35.88 -34.64
C ASN A 2 -41.31 34.83 -34.52
N ILE A 3 -40.23 35.02 -35.30
CA ILE A 3 -39.02 34.19 -35.34
C ILE A 3 -38.37 34.05 -33.94
N VAL A 4 -38.60 35.02 -33.05
CA VAL A 4 -38.12 35.02 -31.65
C VAL A 4 -38.72 33.87 -30.83
N SER A 5 -39.93 33.41 -31.14
CA SER A 5 -40.58 32.31 -30.40
C SER A 5 -40.03 30.92 -30.75
N LEU A 6 -39.36 30.77 -31.90
CA LEU A 6 -38.81 29.48 -32.36
C LEU A 6 -37.41 29.22 -31.77
N ILE A 7 -36.64 30.28 -31.48
CA ILE A 7 -35.28 30.17 -30.93
C ILE A 7 -35.32 29.79 -29.44
N VAL A 8 -36.35 30.21 -28.70
CA VAL A 8 -36.50 29.85 -27.27
C VAL A 8 -36.89 28.37 -27.10
N SER A 9 -37.67 27.80 -28.03
CA SER A 9 -37.99 26.37 -27.99
C SER A 9 -36.83 25.46 -28.44
N LEU A 10 -35.89 25.97 -29.23
CA LEU A 10 -34.71 25.20 -29.66
C LEU A 10 -33.58 25.21 -28.60
N LEU A 11 -33.59 26.17 -27.67
CA LEU A 11 -32.61 26.25 -26.58
C LEU A 11 -32.94 25.32 -25.40
N LEU A 12 -34.16 24.79 -25.30
CA LEU A 12 -34.56 23.87 -24.22
C LEU A 12 -34.27 22.38 -24.50
N LEU A 13 -33.80 22.02 -25.69
CA LEU A 13 -33.56 20.62 -26.09
C LEU A 13 -32.10 20.16 -25.95
N PHE A 14 -31.20 21.01 -25.45
CA PHE A 14 -29.80 20.65 -25.17
C PHE A 14 -29.48 20.47 -23.68
N VAL A 15 -30.47 20.24 -22.83
CA VAL A 15 -30.23 19.57 -21.53
C VAL A 15 -30.25 18.07 -21.79
N THR A 16 -29.29 17.59 -22.58
CA THR A 16 -29.00 16.15 -22.58
C THR A 16 -28.29 15.87 -21.28
N ASN A 17 -28.92 15.01 -20.48
CA ASN A 17 -28.40 14.47 -19.25
C ASN A 17 -26.96 14.04 -19.46
N SER A 18 -26.03 14.86 -18.99
CA SER A 18 -24.73 14.35 -18.58
C SER A 18 -25.04 13.48 -17.37
N SER A 19 -25.42 12.23 -17.62
CA SER A 19 -25.22 11.17 -16.65
C SER A 19 -23.73 11.19 -16.39
N PHE A 20 -23.32 11.93 -15.35
CA PHE A 20 -22.11 11.60 -14.64
C PHE A 20 -22.18 10.09 -14.46
N ALA A 21 -21.27 9.36 -15.09
CA ALA A 21 -20.99 8.00 -14.69
C ALA A 21 -20.82 8.11 -13.18
N GLN A 22 -21.79 7.59 -12.45
CA GLN A 22 -21.71 7.55 -11.02
C GLN A 22 -20.59 6.56 -10.77
N ASP A 23 -19.36 7.09 -10.60
CA ASP A 23 -18.23 6.34 -10.09
C ASP A 23 -18.81 5.56 -8.92
N SER A 24 -18.94 4.24 -9.07
CA SER A 24 -19.52 3.40 -8.05
C SER A 24 -18.67 3.67 -6.82
N VAL A 25 -19.24 4.35 -5.82
CA VAL A 25 -18.52 4.70 -4.60
C VAL A 25 -18.03 3.38 -4.02
N GLN A 26 -16.74 3.13 -4.19
CA GLN A 26 -16.12 1.87 -3.81
C GLN A 26 -16.28 1.73 -2.30
N LYS A 27 -17.09 0.76 -1.87
CA LYS A 27 -17.51 0.63 -0.48
C LYS A 27 -16.49 -0.17 0.30
N TRP A 28 -15.92 0.46 1.32
CA TRP A 28 -15.11 -0.21 2.32
C TRP A 28 -15.99 -1.12 3.19
N ASN A 29 -15.50 -2.34 3.43
CA ASN A 29 -16.17 -3.33 4.27
C ASN A 29 -15.42 -3.48 5.58
N ALA A 30 -16.14 -3.42 6.70
CA ALA A 30 -15.53 -3.60 8.02
C ALA A 30 -15.03 -5.05 8.20
N LEU A 31 -13.79 -5.18 8.65
CA LEU A 31 -13.19 -6.41 9.16
C LEU A 31 -13.03 -6.41 10.69
N GLY A 32 -13.10 -5.22 11.33
CA GLY A 32 -13.07 -5.02 12.77
C GLY A 32 -13.32 -3.55 13.14
N GLU A 33 -13.24 -3.21 14.43
CA GLU A 33 -13.60 -1.88 14.97
C GLU A 33 -12.74 -0.70 14.47
N ASP A 34 -11.63 -0.96 13.76
CA ASP A 34 -10.71 0.02 13.16
C ASP A 34 -9.93 -0.63 12.00
N LEU A 35 -10.56 -1.56 11.28
CA LEU A 35 -9.94 -2.27 10.16
C LEU A 35 -10.98 -2.52 9.09
N GLU A 36 -10.72 -2.05 7.89
CA GLU A 36 -11.60 -2.18 6.74
C GLU A 36 -10.85 -2.72 5.54
N THR A 37 -11.59 -3.32 4.61
CA THR A 37 -11.06 -3.83 3.34
C THR A 37 -11.88 -3.39 2.14
N LEU A 38 -11.21 -3.29 1.00
CA LEU A 38 -11.81 -2.97 -0.29
C LEU A 38 -11.14 -3.80 -1.37
N THR A 39 -11.93 -4.51 -2.16
CA THR A 39 -11.44 -5.22 -3.35
C THR A 39 -11.74 -4.39 -4.58
N LEU A 40 -10.70 -4.03 -5.34
CA LEU A 40 -10.82 -3.36 -6.62
C LEU A 40 -10.54 -4.36 -7.74
N VAL A 41 -11.41 -4.37 -8.75
CA VAL A 41 -11.19 -5.07 -10.00
C VAL A 41 -11.00 -3.99 -11.06
N PRO A 42 -9.79 -3.81 -11.62
CA PRO A 42 -9.57 -2.78 -12.63
C PRO A 42 -10.47 -2.99 -13.86
N ASP A 43 -11.15 -1.93 -14.30
CA ASP A 43 -12.12 -1.99 -15.40
C ASP A 43 -11.47 -2.21 -16.78
N LYS A 44 -10.15 -2.03 -16.87
CA LYS A 44 -9.43 -2.27 -18.13
C LYS A 44 -9.28 -3.77 -18.35
N ILE A 45 -9.63 -4.21 -19.56
CA ILE A 45 -9.33 -5.55 -20.07
C ILE A 45 -7.82 -5.72 -20.10
N THR A 46 -7.25 -6.23 -19.01
CA THR A 46 -5.91 -6.78 -18.99
C THR A 46 -5.98 -8.24 -19.47
N LEU A 47 -4.91 -8.75 -20.08
CA LEU A 47 -4.82 -10.16 -20.48
C LEU A 47 -5.03 -11.15 -19.31
N PHE A 48 -4.94 -10.65 -18.07
CA PHE A 48 -5.12 -11.39 -16.84
C PHE A 48 -6.18 -10.73 -15.97
N LYS A 49 -7.01 -11.51 -15.28
CA LYS A 49 -7.88 -10.99 -14.23
C LYS A 49 -6.99 -10.45 -13.10
N THR A 50 -7.14 -9.19 -12.76
CA THR A 50 -6.40 -8.54 -11.66
C THR A 50 -7.38 -8.15 -10.57
N GLU A 51 -7.05 -8.47 -9.33
CA GLU A 51 -7.79 -8.04 -8.15
C GLU A 51 -6.79 -7.37 -7.18
N LEU A 52 -7.13 -6.18 -6.69
CA LEU A 52 -6.38 -5.49 -5.65
C LEU A 52 -7.17 -5.55 -4.36
N VAL A 53 -6.60 -6.12 -3.31
CA VAL A 53 -7.20 -6.11 -1.98
C VAL A 53 -6.49 -5.04 -1.16
N LEU A 54 -7.24 -4.03 -0.73
CA LEU A 54 -6.77 -2.92 0.07
C LEU A 54 -7.22 -3.12 1.51
N PHE A 55 -6.40 -2.66 2.45
CA PHE A 55 -6.73 -2.59 3.87
C PHE A 55 -6.44 -1.18 4.38
N ARG A 56 -7.29 -0.68 5.28
CA ARG A 56 -7.05 0.60 5.96
C ARG A 56 -7.41 0.52 7.44
N SER A 57 -6.69 1.29 8.25
CA SER A 57 -6.84 1.40 9.70
C SER A 57 -6.24 2.73 10.15
N SER A 58 -6.81 3.34 11.20
CA SER A 58 -6.19 4.48 11.89
C SER A 58 -5.06 4.06 12.83
N LEU A 59 -4.94 2.75 13.11
CA LEU A 59 -4.01 2.13 14.05
C LEU A 59 -4.27 2.51 15.52
N GLU A 60 -5.47 3.01 15.84
CA GLU A 60 -5.86 3.27 17.23
C GLU A 60 -6.04 1.96 18.02
N ARG A 61 -6.48 0.89 17.35
CA ARG A 61 -6.71 -0.44 17.97
C ARG A 61 -5.69 -1.50 17.56
N TYR A 62 -4.80 -1.17 16.64
CA TYR A 62 -3.86 -2.11 16.05
C TYR A 62 -2.43 -1.58 16.12
N ARG A 63 -1.48 -2.48 16.39
CA ARG A 63 -0.05 -2.19 16.25
C ARG A 63 0.47 -2.84 14.98
N VAL A 64 1.36 -2.13 14.28
CA VAL A 64 2.13 -2.71 13.19
C VAL A 64 3.38 -3.37 13.77
N GLY A 65 3.69 -4.58 13.31
CA GLY A 65 4.86 -5.34 13.73
C GLY A 65 5.48 -6.10 12.57
N VAL A 66 6.81 -6.27 12.60
CA VAL A 66 7.51 -7.21 11.72
C VAL A 66 7.49 -8.58 12.38
N ILE A 67 7.19 -9.61 11.59
CA ILE A 67 7.12 -11.01 12.05
C ILE A 67 8.04 -11.83 11.13
N ARG A 68 8.85 -12.71 11.71
CA ARG A 68 9.74 -13.60 10.94
C ARG A 68 9.44 -15.05 11.27
N ALA A 69 9.55 -15.91 10.26
CA ALA A 69 9.43 -17.36 10.42
C ALA A 69 10.42 -17.90 11.46
N ARG A 70 11.65 -17.36 11.46
CA ARG A 70 12.74 -17.76 12.36
C ARG A 70 12.43 -17.53 13.84
N ASP A 71 11.55 -16.58 14.17
CA ASP A 71 11.13 -16.35 15.56
C ASP A 71 10.25 -17.50 16.10
N PHE A 72 9.75 -18.36 15.21
CA PHE A 72 9.00 -19.58 15.52
C PHE A 72 9.79 -20.86 15.22
N GLY A 73 11.11 -20.75 14.98
CA GLY A 73 11.97 -21.90 14.66
C GLY A 73 11.81 -22.42 13.22
N TRP A 74 11.23 -21.64 12.32
CA TRP A 74 11.06 -22.00 10.91
C TRP A 74 12.05 -21.27 10.02
N GLU A 75 12.56 -21.94 8.98
CA GLU A 75 13.40 -21.30 7.97
C GLU A 75 12.59 -20.32 7.12
N THR A 76 11.46 -20.79 6.59
CA THR A 76 10.49 -20.02 5.81
C THR A 76 9.07 -20.35 6.27
N ALA A 77 8.13 -19.45 5.99
CA ALA A 77 6.71 -19.68 6.26
C ALA A 77 5.85 -18.83 5.32
N ASN A 78 4.68 -19.36 4.94
CA ASN A 78 3.68 -18.54 4.26
C ASN A 78 2.97 -17.61 5.26
N VAL A 79 2.37 -16.53 4.74
CA VAL A 79 1.71 -15.50 5.54
C VAL A 79 0.60 -16.09 6.42
N LYS A 80 -0.17 -17.07 5.93
CA LYS A 80 -1.25 -17.71 6.69
C LYS A 80 -0.73 -18.40 7.96
N ALA A 81 0.36 -19.15 7.85
CA ALA A 81 0.99 -19.81 9.00
C ALA A 81 1.52 -18.77 10.00
N LEU A 82 2.15 -17.69 9.51
CA LEU A 82 2.64 -16.61 10.37
C LEU A 82 1.52 -15.87 11.10
N VAL A 83 0.39 -15.61 10.45
CA VAL A 83 -0.80 -15.00 11.08
C VAL A 83 -1.27 -15.84 12.26
N ILE A 84 -1.42 -17.15 12.06
CA ILE A 84 -1.86 -18.08 13.11
C ILE A 84 -0.85 -18.12 14.27
N ALA A 85 0.44 -18.30 13.97
CA ALA A 85 1.47 -18.44 14.99
C ALA A 85 1.69 -17.16 15.81
N SER A 86 1.66 -16.01 15.15
CA SER A 86 1.84 -14.70 15.78
C SER A 86 0.57 -14.15 16.44
N LYS A 87 -0.60 -14.76 16.16
CA LYS A 87 -1.92 -14.24 16.52
C LYS A 87 -2.17 -12.83 15.97
N ALA A 88 -1.59 -12.51 14.82
CA ALA A 88 -1.86 -11.26 14.13
C ALA A 88 -3.30 -11.26 13.57
N THR A 89 -3.94 -10.10 13.52
CA THR A 89 -5.26 -9.95 12.87
C THR A 89 -5.13 -9.98 11.35
N LEU A 90 -4.05 -9.40 10.82
CA LEU A 90 -3.76 -9.27 9.39
C LEU A 90 -2.24 -9.30 9.20
N ALA A 91 -1.78 -9.91 8.12
CA ALA A 91 -0.39 -9.79 7.68
C ALA A 91 -0.30 -9.86 6.15
N VAL A 92 0.79 -9.30 5.62
CA VAL A 92 1.17 -9.32 4.20
C VAL A 92 2.66 -9.64 4.09
N ASN A 93 3.12 -10.10 2.92
CA ASN A 93 4.56 -10.18 2.67
C ASN A 93 5.17 -8.76 2.62
N ALA A 94 6.39 -8.60 3.12
CA ALA A 94 6.96 -7.27 3.38
C ALA A 94 8.16 -6.91 2.48
N ASN A 95 9.19 -7.75 2.43
CA ASN A 95 10.45 -7.47 1.74
C ASN A 95 10.83 -8.59 0.76
N PHE A 96 11.88 -8.35 -0.01
CA PHE A 96 12.48 -9.34 -0.91
C PHE A 96 13.55 -10.18 -0.20
N PHE A 97 13.76 -11.38 -0.73
CA PHE A 97 14.73 -12.37 -0.25
C PHE A 97 15.66 -12.79 -1.39
N ASP A 98 16.88 -13.22 -1.06
CA ASP A 98 17.79 -13.87 -2.01
C ASP A 98 17.44 -15.37 -2.18
N GLU A 99 18.19 -16.06 -3.03
CA GLU A 99 18.04 -17.49 -3.29
C GLU A 99 18.32 -18.39 -2.08
N ASN A 100 18.89 -17.84 -1.00
CA ASN A 100 19.18 -18.53 0.25
C ASN A 100 18.20 -18.11 1.36
N ASP A 101 17.04 -17.58 1.01
CA ASP A 101 16.00 -17.09 1.92
C ASP A 101 16.50 -16.02 2.91
N GLN A 102 17.54 -15.25 2.58
CA GLN A 102 17.97 -14.12 3.40
C GLN A 102 17.28 -12.83 2.94
N PRO A 103 16.80 -11.98 3.86
CA PRO A 103 16.29 -10.66 3.50
C PRO A 103 17.33 -9.85 2.73
N LEU A 104 16.92 -9.20 1.64
CA LEU A 104 17.82 -8.37 0.83
C LEU A 104 18.16 -7.02 1.49
N GLY A 105 17.20 -6.41 2.21
CA GLY A 105 17.34 -5.09 2.82
C GLY A 105 17.00 -5.06 4.30
N LEU A 106 16.92 -3.85 4.87
CA LEU A 106 16.66 -3.62 6.30
C LEU A 106 15.51 -4.49 6.83
N VAL A 107 15.77 -5.18 7.94
CA VAL A 107 14.74 -5.81 8.78
C VAL A 107 15.04 -5.43 10.22
N MET A 108 14.11 -4.70 10.85
CA MET A 108 14.16 -4.31 12.25
C MET A 108 12.86 -4.72 12.93
N MET A 109 12.99 -5.35 14.10
CA MET A 109 11.84 -5.76 14.92
C MET A 109 12.14 -5.46 16.39
N ARG A 110 11.20 -4.84 17.10
CA ARG A 110 11.33 -4.40 18.50
C ARG A 110 12.60 -3.56 18.77
N GLY A 111 13.06 -2.81 17.78
CA GLY A 111 14.28 -2.00 17.82
C GLY A 111 15.58 -2.77 17.56
N ASN A 112 15.53 -4.09 17.36
CA ASN A 112 16.69 -4.89 17.01
C ASN A 112 16.83 -5.00 15.49
N VAL A 113 18.02 -4.75 14.97
CA VAL A 113 18.33 -4.88 13.54
C VAL A 113 18.75 -6.31 13.23
N PHE A 114 18.00 -6.97 12.36
CA PHE A 114 18.27 -8.35 11.91
C PHE A 114 18.90 -8.42 10.52
N LYS A 115 18.65 -7.42 9.68
CA LYS A 115 19.36 -7.22 8.41
C LYS A 115 19.61 -5.72 8.24
N GLN A 116 20.81 -5.38 7.79
CA GLN A 116 21.20 -3.99 7.53
C GLN A 116 20.52 -3.45 6.26
N ILE A 117 20.42 -2.13 6.20
CA ILE A 117 19.92 -1.41 5.02
C ILE A 117 20.76 -1.71 3.77
N HIS A 118 20.10 -2.03 2.67
CA HIS A 118 20.73 -2.16 1.37
C HIS A 118 20.89 -0.78 0.73
N GLN A 119 22.13 -0.39 0.42
CA GLN A 119 22.44 0.96 -0.07
C GLN A 119 22.42 1.09 -1.61
N GLY A 120 22.49 -0.02 -2.33
CA GLY A 120 22.65 -0.05 -3.79
C GLY A 120 21.35 -0.21 -4.59
N GLY A 121 21.46 -0.11 -5.91
CA GLY A 121 20.39 -0.42 -6.86
C GLY A 121 19.24 0.59 -6.86
N ARG A 122 18.27 0.38 -7.75
CA ARG A 122 17.17 1.32 -8.04
C ARG A 122 15.81 0.89 -7.46
N THR A 123 15.74 -0.32 -6.90
CA THR A 123 14.47 -0.96 -6.50
C THR A 123 14.23 -0.87 -5.00
N LEU A 124 15.22 -1.21 -4.16
CA LEU A 124 15.07 -1.21 -2.69
C LEU A 124 15.23 0.21 -2.12
N THR A 125 14.37 1.13 -2.53
CA THR A 125 14.51 2.56 -2.20
C THR A 125 13.60 3.00 -1.06
N GLY A 126 12.57 2.24 -0.71
CA GLY A 126 11.62 2.57 0.35
C GLY A 126 11.94 1.86 1.67
N ILE A 127 11.75 2.56 2.78
CA ILE A 127 11.68 1.98 4.11
C ILE A 127 10.34 2.31 4.72
N PHE A 128 9.57 1.27 5.05
CA PHE A 128 8.43 1.38 5.94
C PHE A 128 8.93 1.26 7.37
N ALA A 129 8.62 2.24 8.23
CA ALA A 129 9.09 2.29 9.60
C ALA A 129 7.98 2.72 10.57
N SER A 130 7.93 2.06 11.73
CA SER A 130 7.05 2.38 12.85
C SER A 130 7.84 2.92 14.04
N ARG A 131 7.37 4.04 14.60
CA ARG A 131 7.82 4.66 15.86
C ARG A 131 6.61 4.77 16.79
N GLY A 132 6.36 3.73 17.60
CA GLY A 132 5.14 3.66 18.40
C GLY A 132 3.91 3.53 17.49
N ASN A 133 2.99 4.49 17.56
CA ASN A 133 1.80 4.54 16.69
C ASN A 133 2.01 5.37 15.41
N SER A 134 3.20 5.94 15.21
CA SER A 134 3.51 6.71 14.00
C SER A 134 4.15 5.84 12.92
N ILE A 135 3.56 5.83 11.73
CA ILE A 135 4.07 5.12 10.55
C ILE A 135 4.68 6.13 9.57
N SER A 136 5.78 5.73 8.93
CA SER A 136 6.44 6.51 7.88
C SER A 136 6.91 5.61 6.75
N ILE A 137 6.83 6.11 5.52
CA ILE A 137 7.48 5.53 4.35
C ILE A 137 8.49 6.56 3.85
N VAL A 138 9.77 6.27 4.00
CA VAL A 138 10.87 7.20 3.65
C VAL A 138 11.77 6.61 2.59
N HIS A 139 12.54 7.45 1.91
CA HIS A 139 13.63 6.95 1.08
C HIS A 139 14.73 6.36 1.96
N ARG A 140 15.42 5.32 1.49
CA ARG A 140 16.49 4.66 2.24
C ARG A 140 17.61 5.61 2.70
N ARG A 141 17.88 6.67 1.93
CA ARG A 141 18.90 7.67 2.23
C ARG A 141 18.51 8.62 3.36
N ASP A 142 17.21 8.77 3.60
CA ASP A 142 16.63 9.68 4.59
C ASP A 142 16.23 8.92 5.86
N TYR A 143 16.47 7.61 5.90
CA TYR A 143 16.12 6.76 7.03
C TYR A 143 17.02 7.01 8.23
N THR A 144 16.40 7.24 9.38
CA THR A 144 17.04 7.35 10.68
C THR A 144 16.47 6.30 11.64
N PRO A 145 17.32 5.46 12.26
CA PRO A 145 16.85 4.36 13.12
C PRO A 145 16.36 4.83 14.49
N ASN A 146 16.63 6.07 14.89
CA ASN A 146 16.31 6.59 16.22
C ASN A 146 14.81 6.48 16.52
N GLY A 147 14.49 5.81 17.63
CA GLY A 147 13.12 5.58 18.09
C GLY A 147 12.30 4.59 17.26
N VAL A 148 12.85 4.05 16.17
CA VAL A 148 12.17 3.05 15.33
C VAL A 148 12.10 1.72 16.06
N LYS A 149 10.92 1.10 16.05
CA LYS A 149 10.69 -0.23 16.64
C LYS A 149 10.60 -1.29 15.57
N GLU A 150 9.93 -0.97 14.46
CA GLU A 150 9.68 -1.91 13.38
C GLU A 150 10.10 -1.23 12.09
N ALA A 151 10.87 -1.92 11.24
CA ALA A 151 11.16 -1.42 9.91
C ALA A 151 11.46 -2.54 8.92
N VAL A 152 11.01 -2.34 7.68
CA VAL A 152 11.34 -3.19 6.55
C VAL A 152 11.73 -2.32 5.36
N GLN A 153 12.76 -2.74 4.63
CA GLN A 153 13.13 -2.14 3.36
C GLN A 153 12.53 -2.95 2.22
N ALA A 154 11.87 -2.23 1.32
CA ALA A 154 11.29 -2.76 0.11
C ALA A 154 11.35 -1.70 -0.99
N GLY A 155 10.70 -1.97 -2.11
CA GLY A 155 10.45 -0.94 -3.09
C GLY A 155 10.24 -1.47 -4.50
N PRO A 156 10.12 -0.54 -5.46
CA PRO A 156 10.34 0.90 -5.29
C PRO A 156 9.22 1.63 -4.54
N ARG A 157 9.47 2.87 -4.07
CA ARG A 157 8.38 3.74 -3.58
C ARG A 157 7.46 4.10 -4.75
N LEU A 158 6.16 3.87 -4.58
CA LEU A 158 5.17 4.09 -5.64
C LEU A 158 4.55 5.49 -5.59
N ILE A 159 4.46 6.08 -4.40
CA ILE A 159 3.88 7.41 -4.17
C ILE A 159 4.81 8.20 -3.25
N VAL A 160 5.12 9.43 -3.63
CA VAL A 160 5.93 10.38 -2.83
C VAL A 160 5.22 11.73 -2.84
N ASP A 161 4.99 12.31 -1.66
CA ASP A 161 4.30 13.60 -1.48
C ASP A 161 2.96 13.68 -2.24
N GLY A 162 2.18 12.59 -2.18
CA GLY A 162 0.88 12.46 -2.84
C GLY A 162 0.94 12.28 -4.36
N LYS A 163 2.14 12.17 -4.96
CA LYS A 163 2.34 11.99 -6.40
C LYS A 163 2.80 10.58 -6.72
N ALA A 164 2.15 9.94 -7.68
CA ALA A 164 2.59 8.66 -8.20
C ALA A 164 3.95 8.80 -8.91
N ILE A 165 4.85 7.86 -8.66
CA ILE A 165 6.11 7.75 -9.37
C ILE A 165 5.87 6.99 -10.68
N THR A 166 6.04 7.65 -11.81
CA THR A 166 5.67 7.13 -13.14
C THR A 166 6.86 6.64 -13.97
N SER A 167 8.10 6.84 -13.51
CA SER A 167 9.30 6.40 -14.22
C SER A 167 10.31 5.75 -13.29
N VAL A 168 11.15 4.88 -13.86
CA VAL A 168 12.24 4.20 -13.15
C VAL A 168 13.25 5.20 -12.57
N ASP A 169 13.38 6.39 -13.16
CA ASP A 169 14.21 7.50 -12.65
C ASP A 169 13.63 8.16 -11.40
N GLY A 170 12.30 8.23 -11.30
CA GLY A 170 11.64 8.70 -10.08
C GLY A 170 11.74 7.73 -8.90
N LEU A 171 12.08 6.46 -9.13
CA LEU A 171 12.22 5.45 -8.06
C LEU A 171 13.48 5.67 -7.20
N SER A 172 14.50 6.32 -7.77
CA SER A 172 15.77 6.68 -7.11
C SER A 172 15.77 8.06 -6.46
N ALA A 173 14.72 8.86 -6.68
CA ALA A 173 14.59 10.21 -6.15
C ALA A 173 14.15 10.23 -4.70
#